data_AF-J7R3U2-F1
#
_entry.id   AF-J7R3U2-F1
#
_cell.length_a   1.000
_cell.length_b   1.000
_cell.length_c   1.000
_cell.angle_alpha   90.00
_cell.angle_beta   90.00
_cell.angle_gamma   90.00
#
_symmetry.space_group_name_H-M   'P 1'
#
loop_
_entity.id
_entity.type
_entity.pdbx_description
1 polymer ?
#
loop_
_entity_poly.entity_id
_entity_poly.type
_entity_poly.pdbx_seq_one_letter_code
_entity_poly.pdbx_strand_id
1 'polypeptide(L)'
;MSAPGSIQISRETLSRILTQSFKNKSTTIDDQALTSVQKYVETYVQEIILRSLENKDLGVNPAELTERDIERILGLLLLDMP
;
A
#
# COMPACT_ATOMS: atom_id res chain seq x y z
N MET A 1 -21.03 -2.70 -0.95
CA MET A 1 -20.55 -4.07 -0.66
C MET A 1 -19.11 -4.14 -1.14
N SER A 2 -18.14 -4.26 -0.24
CA SER A 2 -16.72 -4.42 -0.61
C SER A 2 -16.46 -5.84 -1.08
N ALA A 3 -15.68 -6.03 -2.15
CA ALA A 3 -15.31 -7.35 -2.62
C ALA A 3 -14.48 -8.10 -1.55
N PRO A 4 -14.65 -9.42 -1.36
CA PRO A 4 -13.81 -10.19 -0.45
C PRO A 4 -12.35 -10.11 -0.92
N GLY A 5 -11.45 -9.67 -0.03
CA GLY A 5 -10.02 -9.51 -0.31
C GLY A 5 -9.53 -8.08 -0.59
N SER A 6 -10.40 -7.07 -0.55
CA SER A 6 -9.97 -5.67 -0.74
C SER A 6 -9.24 -5.15 0.50
N ILE A 7 -8.01 -4.67 0.33
CA ILE A 7 -7.27 -3.94 1.36
C ILE A 7 -8.04 -2.65 1.65
N GLN A 8 -8.36 -2.43 2.93
CA GLN A 8 -9.01 -1.19 3.38
C GLN A 8 -8.18 -0.53 4.45
N ILE A 9 -7.72 0.68 4.16
CA ILE A 9 -6.94 1.48 5.12
C ILE A 9 -7.87 2.51 5.74
N SER A 10 -7.88 2.59 7.07
CA SER A 10 -8.68 3.58 7.78
C SER A 10 -8.29 4.99 7.36
N ARG A 11 -9.30 5.77 6.93
CA ARG A 11 -9.12 7.17 6.54
C ARG A 11 -8.57 8.02 7.68
N GLU A 12 -8.95 7.69 8.92
CA GLU A 12 -8.45 8.37 10.12
C GLU A 12 -6.95 8.08 10.33
N THR A 13 -6.54 6.81 10.18
CA THR A 13 -5.13 6.42 10.29
C THR A 13 -4.29 7.13 9.23
N LEU A 14 -4.76 7.13 7.98
CA LEU A 14 -4.07 7.79 6.88
C LEU A 14 -3.94 9.31 7.12
N SER A 15 -5.01 9.97 7.56
CA SER A 15 -4.99 11.39 7.92
C SER A 15 -3.98 11.68 9.03
N ARG A 16 -3.88 10.82 10.05
CA ARG A 16 -2.92 10.98 11.15
C ARG A 16 -1.47 10.83 10.66
N ILE A 17 -1.19 9.83 9.82
CA ILE A 17 0.16 9.62 9.26
C ILE A 17 0.57 10.82 8.40
N LEU A 18 -0.30 11.27 7.49
CA LEU A 18 -0.01 12.39 6.60
C LEU A 18 0.24 13.69 7.39
N THR A 19 -0.62 14.01 8.36
CA THR A 19 -0.47 15.23 9.17
C THR A 19 0.79 15.23 10.03
N GLN A 20 1.25 14.07 10.51
CA GLN A 20 2.55 13.94 11.20
C GLN A 20 3.75 14.14 10.27
N SER A 21 3.60 13.87 8.97
CA SER A 21 4.65 14.04 7.96
C SER A 21 4.78 15.47 7.43
N PHE A 22 3.75 16.31 7.60
CA PHE A 22 3.77 17.69 7.14
C PHE A 22 4.77 18.53 7.95
N LYS A 23 5.71 19.17 7.25
CA LYS A 23 6.70 20.08 7.87
C LYS A 23 6.05 21.28 8.56
N ASN A 24 4.92 21.75 8.03
CA ASN A 24 4.15 22.85 8.61
C ASN A 24 2.92 22.29 9.33
N LYS A 25 2.80 22.57 10.63
CA LYS A 25 1.69 22.10 11.49
C LYS A 25 0.33 22.67 11.11
N SER A 26 0.29 23.73 10.31
CA SER A 26 -0.95 24.33 9.80
C SER A 26 -1.43 23.72 8.48
N THR A 27 -0.64 22.84 7.86
CA THR A 27 -1.04 22.16 6.63
C THR A 27 -2.21 21.22 6.90
N THR A 28 -3.28 21.36 6.12
CA THR A 28 -4.44 20.47 6.13
C THR A 28 -4.53 19.73 4.79
N ILE A 29 -5.28 18.64 4.78
CA ILE A 29 -5.64 17.90 3.57
C ILE A 29 -7.16 17.86 3.48
N ASP A 30 -7.72 18.19 2.32
CA ASP A 30 -9.16 18.12 2.12
C ASP A 30 -9.64 16.67 1.91
N ASP A 31 -10.94 16.48 2.00
CA ASP A 31 -11.57 15.15 1.95
C ASP A 31 -11.38 14.43 0.62
N GLN A 32 -11.36 15.16 -0.50
CA GLN A 32 -11.23 14.55 -1.83
C GLN A 32 -9.78 14.12 -2.07
N ALA A 33 -8.82 14.96 -1.68
CA ALA A 33 -7.42 14.62 -1.69
C ALA A 33 -7.14 13.40 -0.79
N LEU A 34 -7.64 13.38 0.44
CA LEU A 34 -7.46 12.26 1.36
C LEU A 34 -8.07 10.95 0.82
N THR A 35 -9.25 11.03 0.19
CA THR A 35 -9.89 9.88 -0.47
C THR A 35 -9.04 9.35 -1.64
N SER A 36 -8.42 10.25 -2.40
CA SER A 36 -7.53 9.86 -3.49
C SER A 36 -6.29 9.16 -2.97
N VAL A 37 -5.62 9.74 -1.95
CA VAL A 37 -4.45 9.12 -1.31
C VAL A 37 -4.82 7.75 -0.73
N GLN A 38 -5.99 7.59 -0.12
CA GLN A 38 -6.44 6.29 0.39
C GLN A 38 -6.44 5.22 -0.70
N LYS A 39 -7.06 5.51 -1.86
CA LYS A 39 -7.08 4.59 -3.00
C LYS A 39 -5.68 4.26 -3.52
N TYR A 40 -4.80 5.26 -3.58
CA TYR A 40 -3.42 5.04 -4.01
C TYR A 40 -2.68 4.08 -3.07
N VAL A 41 -2.77 4.29 -1.75
CA VAL A 41 -2.10 3.41 -0.78
C VAL A 41 -2.69 2.01 -0.81
N GLU A 42 -4.02 1.86 -0.88
CA GLU A 42 -4.67 0.55 -1.01
C GLU A 42 -4.20 -0.20 -2.27
N THR A 43 -4.14 0.49 -3.40
CA THR A 43 -3.64 -0.07 -4.67
C THR A 43 -2.17 -0.46 -4.54
N TYR A 44 -1.35 0.39 -3.92
CA TYR A 44 0.07 0.14 -3.75
C TYR A 44 0.35 -1.11 -2.90
N VAL A 45 -0.37 -1.28 -1.78
CA VAL A 45 -0.22 -2.48 -0.94
C VAL A 45 -0.71 -3.72 -1.69
N GLN A 46 -1.76 -3.60 -2.50
CA GLN A 46 -2.23 -4.72 -3.33
C GLN A 46 -1.17 -5.14 -4.36
N GLU A 47 -0.53 -4.19 -5.03
CA GLU A 47 0.57 -4.44 -5.98
C GLU A 47 1.78 -5.09 -5.31
N ILE A 48 2.14 -4.67 -4.10
CA ILE A 48 3.18 -5.32 -3.28
C ILE A 48 2.88 -6.82 -3.13
N ILE A 49 1.67 -7.16 -2.72
CA ILE A 49 1.28 -8.55 -2.46
C ILE A 49 1.26 -9.36 -3.76
N LEU A 50 0.62 -8.85 -4.80
CA LEU A 50 0.48 -9.55 -6.08
C LEU A 50 1.85 -9.83 -6.71
N ARG A 51 2.71 -8.81 -6.79
CA ARG A 51 4.05 -8.98 -7.37
C ARG A 51 4.95 -9.86 -6.53
N SER A 52 4.81 -9.82 -5.21
CA SER A 52 5.54 -10.75 -4.32
C SER A 52 5.14 -12.21 -4.59
N LEU A 53 3.85 -12.47 -4.85
CA LEU A 53 3.34 -13.79 -5.20
C LEU A 53 3.77 -14.22 -6.61
N GLU A 54 3.72 -13.31 -7.59
CA GLU A 54 4.15 -13.58 -8.98
C GLU A 54 5.65 -13.90 -9.08
N ASN A 55 6.48 -13.23 -8.27
CA ASN A 55 7.93 -13.47 -8.23
C ASN A 55 8.32 -14.67 -7.37
N LYS A 56 7.34 -15.32 -6.72
CA LYS A 56 7.56 -16.54 -5.93
C LYS A 56 7.35 -17.76 -6.81
N ASP A 57 8.26 -18.71 -6.75
CA ASP A 57 8.07 -20.02 -7.39
C ASP A 57 7.00 -20.79 -6.60
N LEU A 58 5.75 -20.72 -7.04
CA LEU A 58 4.56 -21.25 -6.36
C LEU A 58 4.45 -22.79 -6.53
N GLY A 59 5.50 -23.51 -6.14
CA GLY A 59 5.52 -24.97 -6.18
C GLY A 59 4.69 -25.65 -5.09
N VAL A 60 4.30 -24.95 -4.02
CA VAL A 60 3.58 -25.52 -2.87
C VAL A 60 2.53 -24.54 -2.33
N ASN A 61 1.30 -25.04 -2.17
CA ASN A 61 0.17 -24.34 -1.59
C ASN A 61 0.06 -24.72 -0.09
N PRO A 62 -0.15 -23.79 0.86
CA PRO A 62 -0.31 -22.34 0.71
C PRO A 62 1.03 -21.60 0.63
N ALA A 63 1.09 -20.59 -0.26
CA ALA A 63 2.25 -19.72 -0.38
C ALA A 63 2.27 -18.69 0.76
N GLU A 64 3.12 -18.93 1.76
CA GLU A 64 3.43 -17.96 2.81
C GLU A 64 4.33 -16.86 2.23
N LEU A 65 3.94 -15.58 2.30
CA LEU A 65 4.83 -14.47 1.93
C LEU A 65 5.83 -14.20 3.05
N THR A 66 7.12 -14.18 2.71
CA THR A 66 8.19 -13.84 3.64
C THR A 66 8.66 -12.40 3.43
N GLU A 67 9.35 -11.84 4.43
CA GLU A 67 10.02 -10.54 4.31
C GLU A 67 10.89 -10.43 3.03
N ARG A 68 11.64 -11.50 2.71
CA ARG A 68 12.51 -11.54 1.53
C ARG A 68 11.74 -11.45 0.20
N ASP A 69 10.51 -11.94 0.16
CA ASP A 69 9.69 -11.88 -1.05
C ASP A 69 9.26 -10.44 -1.31
N ILE A 70 8.94 -9.69 -0.25
CA ILE A 70 8.63 -8.26 -0.32
C ILE A 70 9.88 -7.44 -0.68
N GLU A 71 11.02 -7.67 -0.02
CA GLU A 71 12.27 -6.93 -0.29
C GLU A 71 12.70 -7.00 -1.75
N ARG A 72 12.54 -8.16 -2.40
CA ARG A 72 12.89 -8.34 -3.82
C ARG A 72 12.09 -7.44 -4.76
N ILE A 73 10.83 -7.18 -4.43
CA ILE A 73 9.94 -6.37 -5.26
C ILE A 73 9.93 -4.90 -4.85
N LEU A 74 10.39 -4.55 -3.64
CA LEU A 74 10.48 -3.15 -3.18
C LEU A 74 11.33 -2.29 -4.12
N GLY A 75 12.47 -2.81 -4.58
CA GLY A 75 13.33 -2.08 -5.52
C GLY A 75 12.63 -1.77 -6.86
N LEU A 76 11.81 -2.70 -7.36
CA LEU A 76 11.03 -2.51 -8.60
C LEU A 76 9.86 -1.56 -8.39
N LEU A 77 9.15 -1.68 -7.27
CA LEU A 77 8.02 -0.80 -6.94
C LEU A 77 8.41 0.66 -6.74
N LEU A 78 9.60 0.91 -6.17
CA LEU A 78 10.12 2.27 -6.04
C LEU A 78 10.44 2.93 -7.39
N LEU A 79 10.67 2.14 -8.45
CA LEU A 79 10.85 2.68 -9.80
C LEU A 79 9.51 3.05 -10.46
N ASP A 80 8.41 2.40 -10.07
CA ASP A 80 7.07 2.66 -10.61
C ASP A 80 6.41 3.91 -10.01
N MET A 81 6.88 4.39 -8.85
CA MET A 81 6.37 5.59 -8.17
C MET A 81 7.49 6.64 -7.98
N PRO A 82 7.73 7.51 -8.98
CA PRO A 82 8.65 8.64 -8.85
C PRO A 82 8.11 9.77 -7.96
#